data_AF-A0A523QJN2-F1
#
_entry.id   AF-A0A523QJN2-F1
#
_cell.length_a   1.000
_cell.length_b   1.000
_cell.length_c   1.000
_cell.angle_alpha   90.00
_cell.angle_beta   90.00
_cell.angle_gamma   90.00
#
_symmetry.space_group_name_H-M   'P 1'
#
loop_
_entity.id
_entity.type
_entity.pdbx_description
1 polymer ?
#
loop_
_entity_poly.entity_id
_entity_poly.type
_entity_poly.pdbx_seq_one_letter_code
_entity_poly.pdbx_strand_id
1 'polypeptide(L)'
;GETIGEPVPRGTNRAALNADIDILAHPGIISEEEVKIAGERRILLEISARSGHCLTNGYVARLATRLGAKLVLNTDAHAVEDLIASERAREILVGAGLSSREVRETLENSQRLARKLYLNKS
;
A
#
# COMPACT_ATOMS: atom_id res chain seq x y z
N GLY A 1 -1.11 6.52 6.91
CA GLY A 1 0.04 7.29 6.41
C GLY A 1 -0.38 8.72 6.15
N GLU A 2 0.46 9.51 5.50
CA GLU A 2 0.21 10.92 5.19
C GLU A 2 -0.57 11.13 3.89
N THR A 3 -1.74 10.51 3.82
CA THR A 3 -2.65 10.65 2.68
C THR A 3 -3.04 12.12 2.47
N ILE A 4 -3.25 12.51 1.20
CA ILE A 4 -3.75 13.85 0.87
C ILE A 4 -5.28 13.95 0.98
N GLY A 5 -5.96 12.84 1.29
CA GLY A 5 -7.42 12.79 1.45
C GLY A 5 -7.92 13.40 2.77
N GLU A 6 -7.04 13.60 3.75
CA GLU A 6 -7.40 14.10 5.08
C GLU A 6 -6.22 14.89 5.71
N PRO A 7 -6.47 15.75 6.71
CA PRO A 7 -5.40 16.48 7.38
C PRO A 7 -4.59 15.57 8.30
N VAL A 8 -3.38 15.19 7.85
CA VAL A 8 -2.43 14.37 8.65
C VAL A 8 -1.21 15.20 9.04
N PRO A 9 -0.73 15.14 10.30
CA PRO A 9 0.49 15.82 10.72
C PRO A 9 1.73 15.37 9.94
N ARG A 10 2.59 16.34 9.57
CA ARG A 10 3.86 16.05 8.90
C ARG A 10 4.78 15.20 9.78
N GLY A 11 5.43 14.20 9.19
CA GLY A 11 6.28 13.21 9.86
C GLY A 11 5.54 11.94 10.28
N THR A 12 4.24 11.82 9.99
CA THR A 12 3.46 10.62 10.38
C THR A 12 3.96 9.36 9.67
N ASN A 13 4.32 9.45 8.39
CA ASN A 13 4.93 8.32 7.67
C ASN A 13 6.23 7.88 8.33
N ARG A 14 7.14 8.82 8.59
CA ARG A 14 8.41 8.55 9.28
C ARG A 14 8.20 7.91 10.65
N ALA A 15 7.27 8.43 11.45
CA ALA A 15 6.97 7.87 12.77
C ALA A 15 6.42 6.43 12.65
N ALA A 16 5.49 6.19 11.72
CA ALA A 16 4.93 4.86 11.46
C ALA A 16 6.00 3.87 10.99
N LEU A 17 6.87 4.27 10.05
CA LEU A 17 7.99 3.46 9.58
C LEU A 17 8.99 3.12 10.68
N ASN A 18 9.06 3.93 11.74
CA ASN A 18 9.92 3.65 12.88
C ASN A 18 9.29 2.64 13.86
N ALA A 19 7.98 2.45 13.81
CA ALA A 19 7.24 1.48 14.63
C ALA A 19 7.26 0.06 14.04
N ASP A 20 6.79 -0.91 14.83
CA ASP A 20 6.64 -2.30 14.38
C ASP A 20 5.30 -2.46 13.66
N ILE A 21 5.33 -2.31 12.33
CA ILE A 21 4.16 -2.40 11.45
C ILE A 21 4.46 -3.32 10.25
N ASP A 22 3.45 -4.04 9.76
CA ASP A 22 3.60 -4.82 8.52
C ASP A 22 3.29 -3.97 7.26
N ILE A 23 2.41 -2.97 7.36
CA ILE A 23 1.95 -2.12 6.25
C ILE A 23 1.97 -0.64 6.67
N LEU A 24 2.45 0.24 5.78
CA LEU A 24 2.16 1.67 5.83
C LEU A 24 0.96 1.98 4.92
N ALA A 25 -0.22 2.11 5.53
CA ALA A 25 -1.46 2.40 4.83
C ALA A 25 -1.47 3.84 4.28
N HIS A 26 -2.06 4.03 3.09
CA HIS A 26 -2.28 5.29 2.38
C HIS A 26 -1.19 6.34 2.64
N PRO A 27 0.06 6.10 2.17
CA PRO A 27 1.21 6.91 2.55
C PRO A 27 1.23 8.31 1.92
N GLY A 28 0.38 8.58 0.92
CA GLY A 28 0.32 9.87 0.25
C GLY A 28 1.60 10.20 -0.53
N ILE A 29 2.10 11.43 -0.39
CA ILE A 29 3.32 11.91 -1.04
C ILE A 29 4.55 11.49 -0.21
N ILE A 30 4.84 10.19 -0.21
CA ILE A 30 5.97 9.58 0.50
C ILE A 30 7.34 9.94 -0.10
N SER A 31 8.34 10.23 0.72
CA SER A 31 9.69 10.56 0.24
C SER A 31 10.49 9.31 -0.18
N GLU A 32 11.52 9.49 -1.03
CA GLU A 32 12.41 8.37 -1.41
C GLU A 32 13.06 7.71 -0.20
N GLU A 33 13.45 8.51 0.79
CA GLU A 33 14.06 8.03 2.03
C GLU A 33 13.10 7.16 2.83
N GLU A 34 11.82 7.55 2.91
CA GLU A 34 10.80 6.75 3.58
C GLU A 34 10.51 5.43 2.84
N VAL A 35 10.54 5.43 1.50
CA VAL A 35 10.40 4.22 0.70
C VAL A 35 11.59 3.27 0.91
N LYS A 36 12.83 3.79 0.99
CA LYS A 36 14.02 2.98 1.31
C LYS A 36 13.89 2.32 2.67
N ILE A 37 13.49 3.08 3.69
CA ILE A 37 13.27 2.55 5.05
C ILE A 37 12.19 1.48 5.05
N ALA A 38 11.09 1.68 4.32
CA ALA A 38 10.06 0.66 4.17
C ALA A 38 10.64 -0.64 3.58
N GLY A 39 11.46 -0.52 2.53
CA GLY A 39 12.17 -1.66 1.92
C GLY A 39 13.11 -2.39 2.90
N GLU A 40 13.97 -1.65 3.58
CA GLU A 40 14.93 -2.18 4.58
C GLU A 40 14.23 -2.91 5.73
N ARG A 41 13.14 -2.32 6.23
CA ARG A 41 12.34 -2.89 7.32
C ARG A 41 11.31 -3.91 6.86
N ARG A 42 11.22 -4.17 5.55
CA ARG A 42 10.24 -5.09 4.93
C ARG A 42 8.78 -4.69 5.22
N ILE A 43 8.53 -3.41 5.41
CA ILE A 43 7.21 -2.81 5.55
C ILE A 43 6.63 -2.64 4.15
N LEU A 44 5.41 -3.11 3.95
CA LEU A 44 4.73 -3.00 2.66
C LEU A 44 4.06 -1.62 2.53
N LEU A 45 4.10 -1.03 1.34
CA LEU A 45 3.42 0.24 1.06
C LEU A 45 2.06 -0.01 0.40
N GLU A 46 1.04 0.70 0.84
CA GLU A 46 -0.31 0.52 0.31
C GLU A 46 -0.54 1.26 -1.02
N ILE A 47 -1.12 0.55 -1.98
CA ILE A 47 -1.96 1.10 -3.05
C ILE A 47 -3.40 1.00 -2.57
N SER A 48 -4.12 2.12 -2.52
CA SER A 48 -5.46 2.18 -1.94
C SER A 48 -6.55 2.12 -3.01
N ALA A 49 -7.58 1.29 -2.82
CA ALA A 49 -8.80 1.33 -3.63
C ALA A 49 -9.80 2.38 -3.12
N ARG A 50 -9.57 2.95 -1.93
CA ARG A 50 -10.47 3.89 -1.28
C ARG A 50 -10.44 5.25 -1.98
N SER A 51 -11.63 5.77 -2.27
CA SER A 51 -11.78 7.11 -2.85
C SER A 51 -11.11 8.16 -1.95
N GLY A 52 -10.37 9.09 -2.54
CA GLY A 52 -9.58 10.09 -1.83
C GLY A 52 -8.17 9.61 -1.45
N HIS A 53 -8.03 8.41 -0.87
CA HIS A 53 -6.71 7.86 -0.54
C HIS A 53 -5.94 7.34 -1.76
N CYS A 54 -6.64 7.02 -2.85
CA CYS A 54 -6.07 6.51 -4.09
C CYS A 54 -5.35 7.56 -4.95
N LEU A 55 -5.50 8.86 -4.65
CA LEU A 55 -5.05 9.97 -5.51
C LEU A 55 -3.53 9.97 -5.76
N THR A 56 -2.74 9.40 -4.86
CA THR A 56 -1.28 9.31 -4.98
C THR A 56 -0.78 7.91 -5.36
N ASN A 57 -1.68 6.97 -5.71
CA ASN A 57 -1.30 5.58 -6.01
C ASN A 57 -0.18 5.49 -7.05
N GLY A 58 -0.28 6.25 -8.16
CA GLY A 58 0.74 6.24 -9.19
C GLY A 58 2.10 6.76 -8.73
N TYR A 59 2.10 7.73 -7.81
CA TYR A 59 3.33 8.25 -7.22
C TYR A 59 4.00 7.20 -6.31
N VAL A 60 3.21 6.56 -5.44
CA VAL A 60 3.67 5.50 -4.53
C VAL A 60 4.20 4.31 -5.32
N ALA A 61 3.43 3.83 -6.31
CA ALA A 61 3.81 2.73 -7.19
C ALA A 61 5.15 2.98 -7.88
N ARG A 62 5.30 4.14 -8.55
CA ARG A 62 6.53 4.52 -9.24
C ARG A 62 7.75 4.55 -8.31
N LEU A 63 7.60 5.12 -7.11
CA LEU A 63 8.72 5.17 -6.15
C LEU A 63 9.06 3.78 -5.60
N ALA A 64 8.05 3.01 -5.19
CA ALA A 64 8.22 1.68 -4.62
C ALA A 64 8.92 0.75 -5.61
N THR A 65 8.45 0.67 -6.85
CA THR A 65 9.07 -0.11 -7.92
C THR A 65 10.53 0.30 -8.14
N ARG A 66 10.80 1.61 -8.29
CA ARG A 66 12.14 2.11 -8.58
C ARG A 66 13.14 1.82 -7.46
N LEU A 67 12.68 1.85 -6.21
CA LEU A 67 13.52 1.70 -5.01
C LEU A 67 13.47 0.29 -4.41
N GLY A 68 12.71 -0.63 -5.01
CA GLY A 68 12.61 -2.03 -4.57
C GLY A 68 11.76 -2.27 -3.32
N ALA A 69 10.92 -1.31 -2.92
CA ALA A 69 9.94 -1.51 -1.85
C ALA A 69 8.74 -2.32 -2.36
N LYS A 70 8.14 -3.13 -1.48
CA LYS A 70 7.02 -4.00 -1.83
C LYS A 70 5.68 -3.31 -1.59
N LEU A 71 4.71 -3.63 -2.42
CA LEU A 71 3.36 -3.05 -2.39
C LEU A 71 2.31 -4.05 -1.87
N VAL A 72 1.20 -3.53 -1.35
CA VAL A 72 -0.07 -4.25 -1.11
C VAL A 72 -1.23 -3.48 -1.73
N LEU A 73 -2.34 -4.16 -2.00
CA LEU A 73 -3.62 -3.52 -2.28
C LEU A 73 -4.53 -3.60 -1.05
N ASN A 74 -5.14 -2.48 -0.67
CA ASN A 74 -6.14 -2.44 0.39
C ASN A 74 -7.39 -1.67 -0.06
N THR A 75 -8.55 -2.11 0.40
CA THR A 75 -9.83 -1.45 0.11
C THR A 75 -10.20 -0.39 1.12
N ASP A 76 -9.69 -0.49 2.36
CA ASP A 76 -10.13 0.34 3.49
C ASP A 76 -11.66 0.32 3.63
N ALA A 77 -12.23 -0.89 3.56
CA ALA A 77 -13.67 -1.10 3.50
C ALA A 77 -14.34 -0.84 4.85
N HIS A 78 -15.29 0.09 4.86
CA HIS A 78 -16.16 0.38 6.01
C HIS A 78 -17.58 -0.15 5.82
N ALA A 79 -17.96 -0.48 4.58
CA ALA A 79 -19.22 -1.11 4.23
C ALA A 79 -19.02 -2.25 3.20
N VAL A 80 -20.07 -3.04 2.97
CA VAL A 80 -20.01 -4.19 2.03
C VAL A 80 -19.74 -3.72 0.61
N GLU A 81 -20.23 -2.54 0.26
CA GLU A 81 -20.07 -1.90 -1.05
C GLU A 81 -18.62 -1.47 -1.34
N ASP A 82 -17.78 -1.37 -0.30
CA ASP A 82 -16.35 -1.09 -0.46
C ASP A 82 -15.55 -2.36 -0.84
N LEU A 83 -16.16 -3.55 -0.79
CA LEU A 83 -15.52 -4.78 -1.23
C LEU A 83 -15.43 -4.80 -2.77
N ILE A 84 -14.22 -5.03 -3.27
CA ILE A 84 -13.97 -5.07 -4.71
C ILE A 84 -13.76 -6.50 -5.21
N ALA A 85 -14.23 -6.76 -6.43
CA ALA A 85 -13.88 -7.98 -7.14
C ALA A 85 -12.41 -7.98 -7.58
N SER A 86 -11.85 -9.17 -7.81
CA SER A 86 -10.46 -9.36 -8.27
C SER A 86 -10.14 -8.62 -9.57
N GLU A 87 -11.11 -8.45 -10.47
CA GLU A 87 -10.93 -7.68 -11.70
C GLU A 87 -10.72 -6.19 -11.40
N ARG A 88 -11.58 -5.61 -10.57
CA ARG A 88 -11.44 -4.21 -10.13
C ARG A 88 -10.12 -3.96 -9.39
N ALA A 89 -9.68 -4.91 -8.57
CA ALA A 89 -8.37 -4.87 -7.93
C ALA A 89 -7.21 -4.75 -8.95
N ARG A 90 -7.26 -5.52 -10.04
CA ARG A 90 -6.25 -5.46 -11.12
C ARG A 90 -6.31 -4.12 -11.85
N GLU A 91 -7.50 -3.63 -12.18
CA GLU A 91 -7.66 -2.32 -12.84
C GLU A 91 -7.05 -1.19 -12.03
N ILE A 92 -7.24 -1.18 -10.71
CA ILE A 92 -6.67 -0.17 -9.81
C ILE A 92 -5.14 -0.23 -9.83
N LEU A 93 -4.57 -1.43 -9.77
CA LEU A 93 -3.11 -1.61 -9.79
C LEU A 93 -2.49 -1.22 -11.14
N VAL A 94 -3.15 -1.59 -12.25
CA VAL A 94 -2.75 -1.14 -13.60
C VAL A 94 -2.90 0.37 -13.73
N GLY A 95 -3.98 0.95 -13.21
CA GLY A 95 -4.21 2.40 -13.17
C GLY A 95 -3.19 3.15 -12.32
N ALA A 96 -2.60 2.50 -11.32
CA ALA A 96 -1.45 3.02 -10.58
C ALA A 96 -0.13 2.95 -11.38
N GLY A 97 -0.13 2.41 -12.60
CA GLY A 97 1.03 2.33 -13.47
C GLY A 97 1.90 1.08 -13.29
N LEU A 98 1.39 0.05 -12.61
CA LEU A 98 2.10 -1.22 -12.43
C LEU A 98 2.01 -2.10 -13.68
N SER A 99 3.11 -2.77 -14.01
CA SER A 99 3.15 -3.82 -15.04
C SER A 99 2.42 -5.08 -14.59
N SER A 100 2.10 -5.97 -15.52
CA SER A 100 1.44 -7.26 -15.23
C SER A 100 2.20 -8.13 -14.22
N ARG A 101 3.53 -7.99 -14.15
CA ARG A 101 4.35 -8.69 -13.14
C ARG A 101 4.13 -8.09 -11.76
N GLU A 102 4.22 -6.76 -11.65
CA GLU A 102 4.07 -6.03 -10.39
C GLU A 102 2.65 -6.09 -9.83
N VAL A 103 1.63 -6.08 -10.69
CA VAL A 103 0.24 -6.34 -10.30
C VAL A 103 0.13 -7.68 -9.60
N ARG A 104 0.71 -8.73 -10.18
CA ARG A 104 0.70 -10.08 -9.60
C ARG A 104 1.45 -10.12 -8.28
N GLU A 105 2.67 -9.58 -8.23
CA GLU A 105 3.48 -9.50 -7.01
C GLU A 105 2.76 -8.75 -5.89
N THR A 106 2.06 -7.66 -6.20
CA THR A 106 1.29 -6.86 -5.22
C THR A 106 0.12 -7.65 -4.63
N LEU A 107 -0.62 -8.38 -5.48
CA LEU A 107 -1.71 -9.25 -5.02
C LEU A 107 -1.19 -10.44 -4.21
N GLU A 108 -0.08 -11.05 -4.62
CA GLU A 108 0.58 -12.13 -3.87
C GLU A 108 1.09 -11.66 -2.51
N ASN A 109 1.68 -10.45 -2.42
CA ASN A 109 2.07 -9.85 -1.15
C ASN A 109 0.87 -9.68 -0.21
N SER A 110 -0.26 -9.19 -0.75
CA SER A 110 -1.51 -9.00 0.00
C SER A 110 -2.04 -10.33 0.56
N GLN A 111 -2.09 -11.38 -0.28
CA GLN A 111 -2.52 -12.72 0.12
C GLN A 111 -1.57 -13.37 1.13
N ARG A 112 -0.26 -13.21 0.93
CA ARG A 112 0.77 -13.76 1.82
C ARG A 112 0.67 -13.16 3.21
N LEU A 113 0.47 -11.83 3.29
CA LEU A 113 0.27 -11.16 4.56
C LEU A 113 -1.00 -11.63 5.25
N ALA A 114 -2.14 -11.68 4.54
CA ALA A 114 -3.39 -12.17 5.09
C ALA A 114 -3.27 -13.61 5.64
N ARG A 115 -2.59 -14.50 4.90
CA ARG A 115 -2.34 -15.88 5.34
C ARG A 115 -1.44 -15.94 6.58
N LYS A 116 -0.35 -15.16 6.63
CA LYS A 116 0.54 -15.07 7.81
C LYS A 116 -0.26 -14.68 9.05
N LEU A 117 -1.11 -13.65 8.94
CA LEU A 117 -1.92 -13.16 10.06
C LEU A 117 -2.99 -14.15 10.49
N TYR A 118 -3.60 -14.89 9.55
CA TYR A 118 -4.57 -15.93 9.87
C TYR A 118 -3.93 -17.10 10.61
N LEU A 119 -2.80 -17.61 10.12
CA LEU A 119 -2.09 -18.75 10.73
C LEU A 119 -1.50 -18.42 12.10
N ASN A 120 -1.03 -17.19 12.32
CA ASN A 120 -0.53 -16.75 13.63
C ASN A 120 -1.63 -16.62 14.71
N LYS A 121 -2.91 -16.63 14.31
CA LYS A 121 -4.06 -16.63 15.24
C LYS A 121 -4.55 -18.05 15.57
N SER A 122 -4.04 -19.07 14.88
CA SER A 122 -4.43 -20.48 15.03
C SER A 122 -3.45 -21.19 15.96
#